data_AF-M5C3F2-F1
#
_entry.id   AF-M5C3F2-F1
#
_cell.length_a   1.000
_cell.length_b   1.000
_cell.length_c   1.000
_cell.angle_alpha   90.00
_cell.angle_beta   90.00
_cell.angle_gamma   90.00
#
_symmetry.space_group_name_H-M   'P 1'
#
loop_
_entity.id
_entity.type
_entity.pdbx_description
1 polymer ?
#
loop_
_entity_poly.entity_id
_entity_poly.type
_entity_poly.pdbx_seq_one_letter_code
_entity_poly.pdbx_strand_id
1 'polypeptide(L)'
;MLLPRPWMLGLALLRSALAISTGNCVSFGPKAGGFQVAVTGSARVLVAPNEWPGVVRAAGDFAKDLSTVTGKTLTVMNATSSTASQSKTPIIVGTLGHSDLISAVVNSTNLDVSSISGKWESYIAQQVSNPLPGVDTAYVVVGSDKRGTIYGLYELSEQSGVSPWYWWADVPVQKHSSVYFTGTCAHGEPTVKYRGIFINDEQPAIQSWAQEKFTNGTGAPFNHAFYANVFELLLRLRANYLWPAMWSGMFYVDDATNGALADYYGIVMGTSHQEPMARSTPNEWNRSPRGKWNFTSNAENVTKYWTEGVERVASYGML
;
A
#
# COMPACT_ATOMS: atom_id res chain seq x y z
N MET A 1 -43.92 -18.87 47.10
CA MET A 1 -42.48 -18.89 47.46
C MET A 1 -41.70 -18.97 46.15
N LEU A 2 -41.36 -17.83 45.55
CA LEU A 2 -40.71 -17.72 44.24
C LEU A 2 -39.25 -17.31 44.50
N LEU A 3 -38.31 -18.18 44.10
CA LEU A 3 -36.87 -17.92 44.19
C LEU A 3 -36.43 -16.92 43.11
N PRO A 4 -35.56 -15.94 43.41
CA PRO A 4 -35.06 -15.00 42.41
C PRO A 4 -33.96 -15.66 41.57
N ARG A 5 -34.04 -15.47 40.25
CA ARG A 5 -33.01 -15.87 39.27
C ARG A 5 -31.75 -14.99 39.46
N PRO A 6 -30.53 -15.55 39.52
CA PRO A 6 -29.32 -14.75 39.52
C PRO A 6 -29.06 -14.21 38.12
N TRP A 7 -28.83 -12.89 38.01
CA TRP A 7 -28.33 -12.27 36.79
C TRP A 7 -26.83 -12.55 36.68
N MET A 8 -26.43 -13.32 35.67
CA MET A 8 -25.03 -13.40 35.26
C MET A 8 -24.65 -12.08 34.58
N LEU A 9 -23.86 -11.25 35.24
CA LEU A 9 -23.14 -10.16 34.58
C LEU A 9 -22.06 -10.80 33.68
N GLY A 10 -22.32 -10.84 32.38
CA GLY A 10 -21.28 -11.14 31.40
C GLY A 10 -20.29 -9.98 31.34
N LEU A 11 -19.02 -10.23 31.70
CA LEU A 11 -17.93 -9.32 31.36
C LEU A 11 -17.79 -9.27 29.82
N ALA A 12 -18.27 -8.21 29.20
CA ALA A 12 -17.88 -7.88 27.83
C ALA A 12 -16.41 -7.46 27.85
N LEU A 13 -15.53 -8.35 27.38
CA LEU A 13 -14.16 -7.99 27.03
C LEU A 13 -14.24 -7.01 25.86
N LEU A 14 -14.21 -5.71 26.17
CA LEU A 14 -14.01 -4.64 25.19
C LEU A 14 -12.64 -4.86 24.54
N ARG A 15 -12.61 -5.49 23.37
CA ARG A 15 -11.42 -5.48 22.52
C ARG A 15 -11.31 -4.06 21.98
N SER A 16 -10.22 -3.36 22.31
CA SER A 16 -9.89 -2.08 21.71
C SER A 16 -9.81 -2.25 20.20
N ALA A 17 -10.74 -1.64 19.46
CA ALA A 17 -10.54 -1.43 18.04
C ALA A 17 -9.43 -0.39 17.90
N LEU A 18 -8.23 -0.83 17.53
CA LEU A 18 -7.15 0.08 17.17
C LEU A 18 -7.59 0.81 15.90
N ALA A 19 -7.62 2.14 15.94
CA ALA A 19 -7.77 2.95 14.74
C ALA A 19 -6.61 2.65 13.77
N ILE A 20 -6.80 2.93 12.47
CA ILE A 20 -5.79 2.71 11.42
C ILE A 20 -4.46 3.41 11.78
N SER A 21 -4.52 4.57 12.44
CA SER A 21 -3.34 5.23 13.00
C SER A 21 -3.09 4.79 14.45
N THR A 22 -1.95 4.12 14.65
CA THR A 22 -1.47 3.66 15.96
C THR A 22 -0.57 4.71 16.61
N GLY A 23 -1.21 5.74 17.18
CA GLY A 23 -0.51 6.73 18.01
C GLY A 23 0.29 7.77 17.23
N ASN A 24 0.70 8.83 17.93
CA ASN A 24 1.41 9.95 17.32
C ASN A 24 2.93 9.71 17.34
N CYS A 25 3.48 9.30 16.20
CA CYS A 25 4.92 9.06 15.99
C CYS A 25 5.60 10.19 15.21
N VAL A 26 4.89 11.32 14.99
CA VAL A 26 5.43 12.53 14.34
C VAL A 26 5.23 13.76 15.22
N SER A 27 6.19 14.68 15.19
CA SER A 27 6.13 15.97 15.87
C SER A 27 6.63 17.08 14.96
N PHE A 28 5.98 18.24 15.01
CA PHE A 28 6.42 19.45 14.30
C PHE A 28 7.35 20.34 15.14
N GLY A 29 7.56 19.97 16.41
CA GLY A 29 8.55 20.57 17.29
C GLY A 29 9.64 19.56 17.69
N PRO A 30 10.82 20.03 18.14
CA PRO A 30 11.87 19.15 18.63
C PRO A 30 11.37 18.27 19.78
N LYS A 31 11.75 16.99 19.75
CA LYS A 31 11.49 16.03 20.82
C LYS A 31 12.78 15.30 21.17
N ALA A 32 13.00 15.06 22.45
CA ALA A 32 14.14 14.24 22.91
C ALA A 32 14.05 12.84 22.27
N GLY A 33 15.13 12.40 21.64
CA GLY A 33 15.15 11.13 20.90
C GLY A 33 14.31 11.14 19.61
N GLY A 34 13.95 12.31 19.10
CA GLY A 34 13.29 12.45 17.80
C GLY A 34 14.29 12.55 16.65
N PHE A 35 14.05 11.83 15.57
CA PHE A 35 14.79 11.93 14.33
C PHE A 35 14.27 13.12 13.51
N GLN A 36 15.06 14.18 13.36
CA GLN A 36 14.67 15.31 12.52
C GLN A 36 14.84 14.98 11.04
N VAL A 37 13.76 15.13 10.28
CA VAL A 37 13.76 14.96 8.83
C VAL A 37 14.53 16.12 8.17
N ALA A 38 15.48 15.77 7.29
CA ALA A 38 16.27 16.71 6.49
C ALA A 38 16.94 17.83 7.30
N VAL A 39 17.78 17.47 8.28
CA VAL A 39 18.50 18.41 9.16
C VAL A 39 19.26 19.48 8.38
N THR A 40 20.01 19.09 7.34
CA THR A 40 20.89 19.97 6.55
C THR A 40 20.19 20.60 5.33
N GLY A 41 18.86 20.59 5.29
CA GLY A 41 18.08 21.05 4.12
C GLY A 41 17.92 20.02 3.01
N SER A 42 18.57 18.85 3.14
CA SER A 42 18.28 17.67 2.34
C SER A 42 18.33 16.39 3.18
N ALA A 43 17.64 15.34 2.74
CA ALA A 43 17.78 13.99 3.29
C ALA A 43 17.70 12.93 2.19
N ARG A 44 18.24 11.75 2.47
CA ARG A 44 18.16 10.60 1.56
C ARG A 44 17.29 9.52 2.18
N VAL A 45 16.38 8.99 1.37
CA VAL A 45 15.65 7.75 1.64
C VAL A 45 16.42 6.62 0.95
N LEU A 46 17.01 5.72 1.73
CA LEU A 46 17.83 4.62 1.25
C LEU A 46 16.99 3.35 1.15
N VAL A 47 17.05 2.70 0.00
CA VAL A 47 16.44 1.39 -0.27
C VAL A 47 17.49 0.44 -0.83
N ALA A 48 17.35 -0.86 -0.58
CA ALA A 48 18.26 -1.85 -1.17
C ALA A 48 18.00 -2.02 -2.68
N PRO A 49 19.02 -2.32 -3.51
CA PRO A 49 18.82 -2.61 -4.92
C PRO A 49 17.90 -3.81 -5.18
N ASN A 50 17.85 -4.77 -4.25
CA ASN A 50 17.02 -5.97 -4.33
C ASN A 50 15.64 -5.80 -3.66
N GLU A 51 15.26 -4.58 -3.27
CA GLU A 51 13.95 -4.33 -2.67
C GLU A 51 12.81 -4.46 -3.70
N TRP A 52 11.59 -4.73 -3.23
CA TRP A 52 10.43 -4.81 -4.11
C TRP A 52 10.23 -3.51 -4.90
N PRO A 53 10.02 -3.56 -6.22
CA PRO A 53 9.82 -2.35 -7.02
C PRO A 53 8.65 -1.47 -6.55
N GLY A 54 7.59 -2.07 -5.98
CA GLY A 54 6.47 -1.34 -5.37
C GLY A 54 6.82 -0.61 -4.07
N VAL A 55 7.79 -1.10 -3.31
CA VAL A 55 8.33 -0.41 -2.13
C VAL A 55 9.20 0.77 -2.57
N VAL A 56 10.04 0.58 -3.58
CA VAL A 56 10.86 1.67 -4.16
C VAL A 56 9.97 2.81 -4.68
N ARG A 57 8.86 2.47 -5.34
CA ARG A 57 7.83 3.42 -5.76
C ARG A 57 7.26 4.22 -4.58
N ALA A 58 6.79 3.52 -3.54
CA ALA A 58 6.24 4.16 -2.35
C ALA A 58 7.27 5.01 -1.59
N ALA A 59 8.55 4.62 -1.61
CA ALA A 59 9.64 5.44 -1.08
C ALA A 59 9.80 6.76 -1.86
N GLY A 60 9.54 6.73 -3.18
CA GLY A 60 9.46 7.91 -4.04
C GLY A 60 8.32 8.85 -3.65
N ASP A 61 7.11 8.31 -3.45
CA ASP A 61 5.96 9.07 -2.95
C ASP A 61 6.28 9.70 -1.60
N PHE A 62 6.82 8.92 -0.66
CA PHE A 62 7.20 9.36 0.67
C PHE A 62 8.25 10.49 0.65
N ALA A 63 9.28 10.37 -0.19
CA ALA A 63 10.28 11.43 -0.36
C ALA A 63 9.63 12.71 -0.94
N LYS A 64 8.72 12.59 -1.91
CA LYS A 64 7.98 13.72 -2.48
C LYS A 64 7.04 14.36 -1.46
N ASP A 65 6.33 13.56 -0.67
CA ASP A 65 5.43 13.98 0.40
C ASP A 65 6.19 14.82 1.43
N LEU A 66 7.28 14.29 1.98
CA LEU A 66 8.12 15.01 2.94
C LEU A 66 8.79 16.24 2.34
N SER A 67 9.19 16.20 1.07
CA SER A 67 9.73 17.39 0.39
C SER A 67 8.67 18.48 0.29
N THR A 68 7.43 18.08 -0.01
CA THR A 68 6.28 18.97 -0.08
C THR A 68 5.96 19.56 1.29
N VAL A 69 5.89 18.74 2.35
CA VAL A 69 5.61 19.19 3.72
C VAL A 69 6.70 20.15 4.21
N THR A 70 7.97 19.79 4.03
CA THR A 70 9.10 20.50 4.66
C THR A 70 9.65 21.66 3.83
N GLY A 71 9.38 21.69 2.53
CA GLY A 71 10.05 22.58 1.59
C GLY A 71 11.53 22.25 1.36
N LYS A 72 12.02 21.11 1.88
CA LYS A 72 13.39 20.61 1.74
C LYS A 72 13.47 19.53 0.68
N THR A 73 14.66 19.22 0.18
CA THR A 73 14.83 18.20 -0.86
C THR A 73 15.08 16.83 -0.25
N LEU A 74 14.15 15.89 -0.47
CA LEU A 74 14.37 14.48 -0.19
C LEU A 74 14.44 13.68 -1.48
N THR A 75 15.41 12.77 -1.56
CA THR A 75 15.60 11.90 -2.71
C THR A 75 15.73 10.44 -2.30
N VAL A 76 15.26 9.55 -3.17
CA VAL A 76 15.46 8.11 -3.02
C VAL A 76 16.79 7.72 -3.66
N MET A 77 17.55 6.87 -2.99
CA MET A 77 18.81 6.34 -3.49
C MET A 77 18.91 4.85 -3.19
N ASN A 78 19.31 4.06 -4.19
CA ASN A 78 19.71 2.68 -3.98
C ASN A 78 21.02 2.65 -3.20
N ALA A 79 21.05 1.89 -2.10
CA ALA A 79 22.22 1.80 -1.24
C ALA A 79 22.48 0.36 -0.79
N THR A 80 23.76 0.06 -0.65
CA THR A 80 24.26 -1.12 0.06
C THR A 80 24.85 -0.66 1.40
N SER A 81 25.24 -1.61 2.25
CA SER A 81 25.89 -1.30 3.52
C SER A 81 27.18 -0.47 3.36
N SER A 82 27.88 -0.59 2.23
CA SER A 82 29.09 0.18 1.95
C SER A 82 28.82 1.59 1.42
N THR A 83 27.74 1.78 0.65
CA THR A 83 27.42 3.09 0.06
C THR A 83 26.52 3.96 0.94
N ALA A 84 25.86 3.38 1.95
CA ALA A 84 24.98 4.10 2.87
C ALA A 84 25.68 5.27 3.60
N SER A 85 26.99 5.15 3.86
CA SER A 85 27.83 6.17 4.52
C SER A 85 27.88 7.53 3.82
N GLN A 86 27.47 7.60 2.54
CA GLN A 86 27.32 8.87 1.82
C GLN A 86 26.26 9.79 2.45
N SER A 87 25.39 9.24 3.31
CA SER A 87 24.40 9.97 4.10
C SER A 87 24.63 9.70 5.58
N LYS A 88 24.88 10.75 6.37
CA LYS A 88 25.10 10.61 7.82
C LYS A 88 23.81 10.36 8.62
N THR A 89 22.69 10.93 8.15
CA THR A 89 21.38 10.82 8.79
C THR A 89 20.27 10.42 7.80
N PRO A 90 20.34 9.25 7.15
CA PRO A 90 19.34 8.82 6.19
C PRO A 90 18.05 8.33 6.86
N ILE A 91 16.99 8.19 6.07
CA ILE A 91 15.89 7.28 6.37
C ILE A 91 16.18 5.98 5.62
N ILE A 92 16.18 4.84 6.29
CA ILE A 92 16.44 3.53 5.69
C ILE A 92 15.12 2.77 5.62
N VAL A 93 14.78 2.24 4.47
CA VAL A 93 13.49 1.58 4.22
C VAL A 93 13.75 0.22 3.60
N GLY A 94 13.03 -0.80 4.08
CA GLY A 94 13.00 -2.07 3.37
C GLY A 94 12.15 -3.13 4.05
N THR A 95 12.12 -4.29 3.41
CA THR A 95 11.28 -5.42 3.81
C THR A 95 12.13 -6.52 4.48
N LEU A 96 11.67 -7.00 5.62
CA LEU A 96 12.32 -8.07 6.37
C LEU A 96 12.42 -9.36 5.53
N GLY A 97 13.58 -10.00 5.53
CA GLY A 97 13.84 -11.23 4.76
C GLY A 97 13.98 -11.05 3.25
N HIS A 98 13.86 -9.82 2.73
CA HIS A 98 14.03 -9.50 1.31
C HIS A 98 15.10 -8.44 1.08
N SER A 99 15.14 -7.40 1.91
CA SER A 99 16.09 -6.29 1.78
C SER A 99 17.47 -6.63 2.35
N ASP A 100 18.50 -6.59 1.52
CA ASP A 100 19.88 -6.79 1.99
C ASP A 100 20.31 -5.67 2.95
N LEU A 101 19.78 -4.46 2.73
CA LEU A 101 20.06 -3.29 3.56
C LEU A 101 19.46 -3.44 4.97
N ILE A 102 18.20 -3.88 5.08
CA ILE A 102 17.58 -4.16 6.39
C ILE A 102 18.27 -5.33 7.07
N SER A 103 18.62 -6.38 6.33
CA SER A 103 19.36 -7.52 6.89
C SER A 103 20.68 -7.06 7.53
N ALA A 104 21.41 -6.15 6.86
CA ALA A 104 22.61 -5.57 7.41
C ALA A 104 22.36 -4.70 8.66
N VAL A 105 21.29 -3.88 8.68
CA VAL A 105 20.90 -3.08 9.86
C VAL A 105 20.53 -3.96 11.05
N VAL A 106 19.75 -5.02 10.83
CA VAL A 106 19.36 -5.96 11.90
C VAL A 106 20.56 -6.74 12.43
N ASN A 107 21.54 -7.07 11.58
CA ASN A 107 22.75 -7.79 12.00
C ASN A 107 23.79 -6.91 12.70
N SER A 108 23.87 -5.62 12.34
CA SER A 108 24.81 -4.66 12.93
C SER A 108 24.30 -4.05 14.23
N THR A 109 23.00 -4.17 14.51
CA THR A 109 22.33 -3.59 15.66
C THR A 109 21.52 -4.63 16.43
N ASN A 110 20.98 -4.26 17.59
CA ASN A 110 20.01 -5.11 18.30
C ASN A 110 18.57 -4.66 17.99
N LEU A 111 18.29 -4.28 16.73
CA LEU A 111 16.95 -3.89 16.31
C LEU A 111 15.99 -5.09 16.44
N ASP A 112 15.11 -5.05 17.43
CA ASP A 112 14.10 -6.08 17.64
C ASP A 112 12.97 -5.97 16.59
N VAL A 113 12.90 -6.96 15.71
CA VAL A 113 11.86 -7.11 14.68
C VAL A 113 10.90 -8.27 14.95
N SER A 114 10.97 -8.87 16.15
CA SER A 114 10.17 -10.05 16.52
C SER A 114 8.66 -9.79 16.44
N SER A 115 8.23 -8.54 16.69
CA SER A 115 6.83 -8.13 16.64
C SER A 115 6.22 -8.18 15.23
N ILE A 116 7.03 -8.18 14.18
CA ILE A 116 6.59 -8.18 12.77
C ILE A 116 7.08 -9.42 11.99
N SER A 117 7.98 -10.22 12.55
CA SER A 117 8.53 -11.39 11.83
C SER A 117 7.46 -12.44 11.54
N GLY A 118 7.32 -12.82 10.27
CA GLY A 118 6.29 -13.77 9.80
C GLY A 118 4.85 -13.25 9.87
N LYS A 119 4.66 -11.95 10.09
CA LYS A 119 3.35 -11.32 10.25
C LYS A 119 2.81 -10.78 8.92
N TRP A 120 1.50 -10.83 8.75
CA TRP A 120 0.84 -10.24 7.58
C TRP A 120 0.80 -8.72 7.68
N GLU A 121 1.34 -8.01 6.69
CA GLU A 121 1.21 -6.56 6.49
C GLU A 121 1.53 -5.70 7.72
N SER A 122 2.53 -6.09 8.48
CA SER A 122 2.96 -5.40 9.70
C SER A 122 4.20 -4.56 9.44
N TYR A 123 4.43 -3.54 10.26
CA TYR A 123 5.67 -2.76 10.18
C TYR A 123 6.09 -2.21 11.54
N ILE A 124 7.38 -1.89 11.63
CA ILE A 124 7.98 -1.14 12.71
C ILE A 124 8.90 -0.09 12.10
N ALA A 125 8.89 1.12 12.67
CA ALA A 125 9.76 2.20 12.29
C ALA A 125 10.28 2.91 13.53
N GLN A 126 11.60 3.11 13.63
CA GLN A 126 12.19 3.80 14.77
C GLN A 126 13.58 4.35 14.44
N GLN A 127 14.04 5.26 15.29
CA GLN A 127 15.41 5.75 15.21
C GLN A 127 16.40 4.68 15.70
N VAL A 128 17.48 4.50 14.93
CA VAL A 128 18.57 3.56 15.23
C VAL A 128 19.89 4.32 15.17
N SER A 129 20.75 4.11 16.16
CA SER A 129 22.11 4.68 16.22
C SER A 129 23.11 3.72 15.60
N ASN A 130 24.07 4.26 14.83
CA ASN A 130 25.09 3.49 14.12
C ASN A 130 24.53 2.30 13.30
N PRO A 131 23.44 2.47 12.52
CA PRO A 131 22.77 1.34 11.86
C PRO A 131 23.65 0.64 10.82
N LEU A 132 24.60 1.36 10.21
CA LEU A 132 25.53 0.86 9.20
C LEU A 132 26.88 1.59 9.35
N PRO A 133 27.99 1.01 8.87
CA PRO A 133 29.29 1.66 8.90
C PRO A 133 29.24 3.08 8.30
N GLY A 134 29.65 4.07 9.08
CA GLY A 134 29.71 5.47 8.66
C GLY A 134 28.38 6.22 8.64
N VAL A 135 27.26 5.60 9.04
CA VAL A 135 25.96 6.25 9.27
C VAL A 135 25.78 6.48 10.77
N ASP A 136 25.65 7.73 11.21
CA ASP A 136 25.64 8.06 12.63
C ASP A 136 24.30 7.71 13.29
N THR A 137 23.19 8.01 12.61
CA THR A 137 21.84 7.62 12.99
C THR A 137 20.94 7.51 11.78
N ALA A 138 19.92 6.66 11.80
CA ALA A 138 18.88 6.64 10.78
C ALA A 138 17.51 6.44 11.42
N TYR A 139 16.46 6.91 10.74
CA TYR A 139 15.13 6.38 10.98
C TYR A 139 14.93 5.17 10.08
N VAL A 140 14.72 3.99 10.67
CA VAL A 140 14.66 2.72 9.95
C VAL A 140 13.21 2.27 9.91
N VAL A 141 12.65 2.11 8.71
CA VAL A 141 11.30 1.59 8.45
C VAL A 141 11.42 0.17 7.92
N VAL A 142 10.86 -0.79 8.66
CA VAL A 142 10.90 -2.22 8.34
C VAL A 142 9.49 -2.77 8.24
N GLY A 143 9.11 -3.28 7.08
CA GLY A 143 7.90 -4.07 6.92
C GLY A 143 8.14 -5.56 7.02
N SER A 144 7.14 -6.33 7.44
CA SER A 144 7.16 -7.79 7.43
C SER A 144 7.06 -8.38 6.02
N ASP A 145 6.41 -7.65 5.13
CA ASP A 145 6.24 -7.94 3.71
C ASP A 145 6.17 -6.65 2.89
N LYS A 146 6.03 -6.77 1.56
CA LYS A 146 5.95 -5.64 0.62
C LYS A 146 4.93 -4.58 1.06
N ARG A 147 3.73 -4.98 1.48
CA ARG A 147 2.65 -4.04 1.84
C ARG A 147 2.86 -3.46 3.22
N GLY A 148 3.36 -4.23 4.19
CA GLY A 148 3.77 -3.73 5.49
C GLY A 148 4.76 -2.56 5.36
N THR A 149 5.79 -2.71 4.51
CA THR A 149 6.78 -1.65 4.26
C THR A 149 6.13 -0.40 3.67
N ILE A 150 5.25 -0.57 2.67
CA ILE A 150 4.50 0.53 2.03
C ILE A 150 3.60 1.24 3.05
N TYR A 151 2.91 0.51 3.93
CA TYR A 151 2.03 1.11 4.95
C TYR A 151 2.81 1.93 5.97
N GLY A 152 4.00 1.48 6.38
CA GLY A 152 4.87 2.27 7.27
C GLY A 152 5.29 3.61 6.66
N LEU A 153 5.57 3.63 5.35
CA LEU A 153 5.86 4.88 4.64
C LEU A 153 4.66 5.81 4.59
N TYR A 154 3.48 5.29 4.22
CA TYR A 154 2.28 6.13 4.14
C TYR A 154 1.77 6.58 5.52
N GLU A 155 2.05 5.85 6.60
CA GLU A 155 1.82 6.34 7.98
C GLU A 155 2.64 7.58 8.28
N LEU A 156 3.92 7.54 7.98
CA LEU A 156 4.79 8.69 8.21
C LEU A 156 4.41 9.86 7.29
N SER A 157 4.04 9.63 6.02
CA SER A 157 3.49 10.67 5.15
C SER A 157 2.24 11.31 5.73
N GLU A 158 1.29 10.49 6.18
CA GLU A 158 0.00 10.95 6.71
C GLU A 158 0.16 11.75 8.00
N GLN A 159 0.91 11.22 8.97
CA GLN A 159 1.18 11.93 10.21
C GLN A 159 2.06 13.18 10.00
N SER A 160 2.83 13.25 8.92
CA SER A 160 3.56 14.46 8.52
C SER A 160 2.68 15.53 7.86
N GLY A 161 1.43 15.23 7.55
CA GLY A 161 0.46 16.20 7.02
C GLY A 161 0.01 15.97 5.59
N VAL A 162 0.24 14.79 5.00
CA VAL A 162 -0.26 14.41 3.67
C VAL A 162 -1.43 13.44 3.81
N SER A 163 -2.66 13.98 3.75
CA SER A 163 -3.88 13.18 3.75
C SER A 163 -3.89 12.13 2.62
N PRO A 164 -4.40 10.91 2.84
CA PRO A 164 -4.70 9.96 1.76
C PRO A 164 -5.53 10.57 0.63
N TRP A 165 -6.32 11.61 0.94
CA TRP A 165 -7.23 12.30 0.04
C TRP A 165 -6.63 13.54 -0.63
N TYR A 166 -5.31 13.77 -0.54
CA TYR A 166 -4.68 14.99 -1.07
C TYR A 166 -4.93 15.23 -2.56
N TRP A 167 -5.06 14.15 -3.35
CA TRP A 167 -5.35 14.21 -4.78
C TRP A 167 -6.82 13.93 -5.09
N TRP A 168 -7.43 12.95 -4.40
CA TRP A 168 -8.81 12.53 -4.67
C TRP A 168 -9.88 13.51 -4.19
N ALA A 169 -9.55 14.37 -3.22
CA ALA A 169 -10.44 15.40 -2.69
C ALA A 169 -9.71 16.72 -2.42
N ASP A 170 -8.59 16.96 -3.11
CA ASP A 170 -7.80 18.20 -3.05
C ASP A 170 -7.43 18.67 -1.63
N VAL A 171 -7.29 17.73 -0.68
CA VAL A 171 -6.96 18.08 0.71
C VAL A 171 -5.56 18.69 0.75
N PRO A 172 -5.40 19.94 1.22
CA PRO A 172 -4.11 20.62 1.17
C PRO A 172 -3.08 19.97 2.08
N VAL A 173 -1.87 19.78 1.56
CA VAL A 173 -0.72 19.31 2.34
C VAL A 173 -0.30 20.36 3.36
N GLN A 174 -0.22 19.98 4.63
CA GLN A 174 0.22 20.87 5.70
C GLN A 174 1.72 21.13 5.59
N LYS A 175 2.12 22.41 5.60
CA LYS A 175 3.51 22.83 5.48
C LYS A 175 4.12 23.04 6.86
N HIS A 176 5.29 22.44 7.09
CA HIS A 176 6.00 22.53 8.37
C HIS A 176 7.50 22.73 8.14
N SER A 177 8.10 23.75 8.75
CA SER A 177 9.54 24.03 8.60
C SER A 177 10.43 22.93 9.19
N SER A 178 9.89 22.09 10.08
CA SER A 178 10.55 20.91 10.63
C SER A 178 9.55 19.81 10.95
N VAL A 179 9.98 18.58 10.72
CA VAL A 179 9.26 17.35 11.04
C VAL A 179 10.24 16.44 11.78
N TYR A 180 9.79 15.87 12.89
CA TYR A 180 10.54 14.95 13.72
C TYR A 180 9.76 13.64 13.82
N PHE A 181 10.41 12.52 13.49
CA PHE A 181 9.87 11.20 13.78
C PHE A 181 10.25 10.80 15.20
N THR A 182 9.28 10.42 16.01
CA THR A 182 9.45 10.27 17.46
C THR A 182 9.01 8.90 17.94
N GLY A 183 9.83 8.29 18.81
CA GLY A 183 9.55 6.98 19.37
C GLY A 183 9.53 5.88 18.30
N THR A 184 8.77 4.84 18.57
CA THR A 184 8.54 3.72 17.65
C THR A 184 7.16 3.89 17.00
N CYS A 185 7.13 3.98 15.68
CA CYS A 185 5.91 3.91 14.89
C CYS A 185 5.70 2.47 14.43
N ALA A 186 4.63 1.80 14.86
CA ALA A 186 4.44 0.40 14.50
C ALA A 186 2.97 0.06 14.35
N HIS A 187 2.70 -0.90 13.48
CA HIS A 187 1.39 -1.51 13.31
C HIS A 187 1.55 -3.02 13.16
N GLY A 188 0.75 -3.79 13.90
CA GLY A 188 0.73 -5.25 13.83
C GLY A 188 -0.09 -5.76 12.65
N GLU A 189 -0.56 -7.00 12.73
CA GLU A 189 -1.37 -7.58 11.67
C GLU A 189 -2.73 -6.88 11.58
N PRO A 190 -3.21 -6.50 10.38
CA PRO A 190 -4.57 -6.02 10.23
C PRO A 190 -5.54 -7.13 10.59
N THR A 191 -6.61 -6.77 11.31
CA THR A 191 -7.61 -7.74 11.77
C THR A 191 -8.40 -8.37 10.63
N VAL A 192 -8.49 -7.68 9.49
CA VAL A 192 -9.11 -8.16 8.25
C VAL A 192 -8.02 -8.31 7.19
N LYS A 193 -7.85 -9.51 6.64
CA LYS A 193 -6.74 -9.83 5.72
C LYS A 193 -6.83 -9.11 4.37
N TYR A 194 -8.05 -9.02 3.80
CA TYR A 194 -8.30 -8.35 2.53
C TYR A 194 -9.31 -7.22 2.73
N ARG A 195 -8.90 -6.00 2.40
CA ARG A 195 -9.63 -4.76 2.70
C ARG A 195 -9.65 -3.94 1.43
N GLY A 196 -10.83 -3.59 0.95
CA GLY A 196 -10.95 -3.05 -0.39
C GLY A 196 -12.27 -2.38 -0.68
N ILE A 197 -12.38 -1.94 -1.92
CA ILE A 197 -13.60 -1.35 -2.48
C ILE A 197 -14.00 -2.10 -3.75
N PHE A 198 -15.23 -1.87 -4.18
CA PHE A 198 -15.71 -2.22 -5.50
C PHE A 198 -16.14 -0.93 -6.19
N ILE A 199 -15.55 -0.64 -7.35
CA ILE A 199 -16.02 0.45 -8.21
C ILE A 199 -17.21 -0.09 -9.01
N ASN A 200 -18.42 0.34 -8.66
CA ASN A 200 -19.68 -0.10 -9.26
C ASN A 200 -20.64 1.07 -9.40
N ASP A 201 -21.69 0.89 -10.20
CA ASP A 201 -22.64 1.95 -10.57
C ASP A 201 -21.87 3.15 -11.15
N GLU A 202 -20.81 2.86 -11.91
CA GLU A 202 -19.80 3.84 -12.32
C GLU A 202 -20.29 4.83 -13.38
N GLN A 203 -21.48 4.58 -13.95
CA GLN A 203 -22.09 5.40 -14.99
C GLN A 203 -23.19 6.32 -14.43
N PRO A 204 -23.26 7.58 -14.90
CA PRO A 204 -22.31 8.22 -15.82
C PRO A 204 -21.07 8.79 -15.11
N ALA A 205 -21.11 9.03 -13.80
CA ALA A 205 -20.22 9.95 -13.09
C ALA A 205 -18.72 9.63 -13.24
N ILE A 206 -18.21 8.62 -12.53
CA ILE A 206 -16.77 8.33 -12.50
C ILE A 206 -16.26 7.84 -13.86
N GLN A 207 -17.11 7.19 -14.67
CA GLN A 207 -16.75 6.81 -16.03
C GLN A 207 -16.50 8.03 -16.92
N SER A 208 -17.42 8.99 -16.99
CA SER A 208 -17.25 10.19 -17.81
C SER A 208 -16.06 11.02 -17.34
N TRP A 209 -15.88 11.15 -16.02
CA TRP A 209 -14.71 11.82 -15.46
C TRP A 209 -13.40 11.12 -15.84
N ALA A 210 -13.34 9.78 -15.73
CA ALA A 210 -12.15 9.02 -16.08
C ALA A 210 -11.82 9.12 -17.58
N GLN A 211 -12.85 9.09 -18.43
CA GLN A 211 -12.73 9.30 -19.87
C GLN A 211 -12.13 10.67 -20.19
N GLU A 212 -12.59 11.73 -19.55
CA GLU A 212 -12.03 13.07 -19.75
C GLU A 212 -10.58 13.13 -19.22
N LYS A 213 -10.38 12.69 -17.97
CA LYS A 213 -9.14 12.90 -17.22
C LYS A 213 -7.96 12.07 -17.71
N PHE A 214 -8.18 10.81 -18.06
CA PHE A 214 -7.10 9.85 -18.34
C PHE A 214 -6.95 9.50 -19.80
N THR A 215 -7.92 9.89 -20.63
CA THR A 215 -7.93 9.46 -22.02
C THR A 215 -8.34 10.53 -23.02
N ASN A 216 -8.57 11.76 -22.54
CA ASN A 216 -8.98 12.90 -23.36
C ASN A 216 -10.20 12.57 -24.25
N GLY A 217 -11.17 11.84 -23.71
CA GLY A 217 -12.37 11.44 -24.44
C GLY A 217 -12.24 10.16 -25.27
N THR A 218 -11.06 9.56 -25.39
CA THR A 218 -10.78 8.46 -26.34
C THR A 218 -10.42 7.13 -25.67
N GLY A 219 -10.68 5.97 -26.26
CA GLY A 219 -10.29 4.68 -25.64
C GLY A 219 -11.03 4.33 -24.34
N ALA A 220 -10.50 3.38 -23.57
CA ALA A 220 -11.15 2.87 -22.35
C ALA A 220 -10.85 3.75 -21.13
N PRO A 221 -11.88 4.21 -20.37
CA PRO A 221 -11.71 5.16 -19.27
C PRO A 221 -10.91 4.58 -18.09
N PHE A 222 -11.12 3.29 -17.81
CA PHE A 222 -10.50 2.57 -16.69
C PHE A 222 -9.19 1.90 -17.11
N ASN A 223 -8.23 2.71 -17.54
CA ASN A 223 -6.88 2.28 -17.93
C ASN A 223 -5.89 2.30 -16.75
N HIS A 224 -4.62 1.97 -17.01
CA HIS A 224 -3.61 1.90 -15.96
C HIS A 224 -3.34 3.24 -15.27
N ALA A 225 -3.56 4.38 -15.94
CA ALA A 225 -3.39 5.70 -15.35
C ALA A 225 -4.50 6.02 -14.34
N PHE A 226 -5.76 5.66 -14.65
CA PHE A 226 -6.86 5.72 -13.69
C PHE A 226 -6.56 4.83 -12.48
N TYR A 227 -6.23 3.57 -12.73
CA TYR A 227 -6.01 2.60 -11.67
C TYR A 227 -4.78 2.88 -10.81
N ALA A 228 -3.72 3.50 -11.35
CA ALA A 228 -2.58 3.96 -10.55
C ALA A 228 -3.03 4.87 -9.39
N ASN A 229 -3.94 5.81 -9.67
CA ASN A 229 -4.47 6.73 -8.66
C ASN A 229 -5.34 6.00 -7.63
N VAL A 230 -6.11 4.99 -8.06
CA VAL A 230 -6.92 4.15 -7.15
C VAL A 230 -6.00 3.30 -6.26
N PHE A 231 -4.96 2.69 -6.82
CA PHE A 231 -4.03 1.84 -6.09
C PHE A 231 -3.25 2.63 -5.04
N GLU A 232 -2.77 3.83 -5.37
CA GLU A 232 -2.12 4.72 -4.40
C GLU A 232 -3.08 5.05 -3.25
N LEU A 233 -4.31 5.45 -3.54
CA LEU A 233 -5.32 5.76 -2.52
C LEU A 233 -5.57 4.56 -1.60
N LEU A 234 -5.78 3.36 -2.17
CA LEU A 234 -6.01 2.16 -1.37
C LEU A 234 -4.83 1.88 -0.44
N LEU A 235 -3.59 1.96 -0.93
CA LEU A 235 -2.42 1.75 -0.09
C LEU A 235 -2.29 2.85 0.99
N ARG A 236 -2.59 4.11 0.66
CA ARG A 236 -2.68 5.21 1.63
C ARG A 236 -3.86 5.04 2.59
N LEU A 237 -4.87 4.22 2.31
CA LEU A 237 -5.90 3.86 3.28
C LEU A 237 -5.62 2.53 3.98
N ARG A 238 -4.42 1.97 3.79
CA ARG A 238 -3.97 0.67 4.34
C ARG A 238 -4.88 -0.48 3.87
N ALA A 239 -5.50 -0.30 2.71
CA ALA A 239 -6.25 -1.29 1.95
C ALA A 239 -5.32 -2.04 0.98
N ASN A 240 -5.76 -3.20 0.52
CA ASN A 240 -4.99 -4.09 -0.36
C ASN A 240 -5.84 -4.83 -1.40
N TYR A 241 -7.14 -4.56 -1.50
CA TYR A 241 -8.04 -5.33 -2.35
C TYR A 241 -8.89 -4.41 -3.24
N LEU A 242 -9.16 -4.84 -4.48
CA LEU A 242 -10.00 -4.10 -5.41
C LEU A 242 -10.80 -5.04 -6.31
N TRP A 243 -12.11 -4.77 -6.40
CA TRP A 243 -12.91 -5.15 -7.56
C TRP A 243 -12.99 -3.97 -8.53
N PRO A 244 -12.52 -4.14 -9.78
CA PRO A 244 -12.48 -3.06 -10.76
C PRO A 244 -13.88 -2.70 -11.29
N ALA A 245 -13.99 -1.54 -11.93
CA ALA A 245 -15.19 -1.15 -12.67
C ALA A 245 -15.53 -2.18 -13.76
N MET A 246 -16.81 -2.55 -13.86
CA MET A 246 -17.24 -3.71 -14.65
C MET A 246 -18.56 -3.54 -15.41
N TRP A 247 -19.33 -2.47 -15.22
CA TRP A 247 -20.55 -2.24 -16.01
C TRP A 247 -20.20 -2.11 -17.50
N SER A 248 -19.21 -1.29 -17.83
CA SER A 248 -18.62 -1.25 -19.18
C SER A 248 -17.13 -1.55 -19.20
N GLY A 249 -16.50 -1.69 -18.04
CA GLY A 249 -15.08 -2.00 -17.92
C GLY A 249 -14.78 -3.49 -18.07
N MET A 250 -13.59 -3.79 -18.58
CA MET A 250 -12.99 -5.11 -18.60
C MET A 250 -11.51 -4.99 -18.21
N PHE A 251 -11.21 -4.98 -16.90
CA PHE A 251 -9.91 -4.61 -16.34
C PHE A 251 -8.69 -5.20 -17.07
N TYR A 252 -8.69 -6.52 -17.31
CA TYR A 252 -7.56 -7.22 -17.96
C TYR A 252 -7.53 -7.12 -19.49
N VAL A 253 -8.54 -6.51 -20.09
CA VAL A 253 -8.76 -6.45 -21.54
C VAL A 253 -8.61 -5.03 -22.06
N ASP A 254 -9.18 -4.05 -21.36
CA ASP A 254 -9.18 -2.64 -21.74
C ASP A 254 -7.75 -2.07 -21.76
N ASP A 255 -6.91 -2.56 -20.87
CA ASP A 255 -5.49 -2.24 -20.81
C ASP A 255 -4.70 -3.42 -20.22
N ALA A 256 -3.85 -4.06 -21.02
CA ALA A 256 -3.05 -5.21 -20.60
C ALA A 256 -2.08 -4.89 -19.44
N THR A 257 -1.80 -3.60 -19.21
CA THR A 257 -0.90 -3.13 -18.14
C THR A 257 -1.58 -3.15 -16.77
N ASN A 258 -2.92 -3.11 -16.71
CA ASN A 258 -3.69 -3.02 -15.47
C ASN A 258 -3.31 -4.11 -14.45
N GLY A 259 -3.24 -5.37 -14.88
CA GLY A 259 -2.90 -6.51 -14.01
C GLY A 259 -1.49 -6.44 -13.43
N ALA A 260 -0.50 -6.21 -14.29
CA ALA A 260 0.89 -6.06 -13.86
C ALA A 260 1.08 -4.83 -12.96
N LEU A 261 0.35 -3.75 -13.21
CA LEU A 261 0.41 -2.55 -12.39
C LEU A 261 -0.18 -2.78 -10.99
N ALA A 262 -1.30 -3.50 -10.89
CA ALA A 262 -1.88 -3.86 -9.60
C ALA A 262 -0.90 -4.66 -8.74
N ASP A 263 -0.27 -5.69 -9.32
CA ASP A 263 0.75 -6.48 -8.64
C ASP A 263 1.98 -5.63 -8.26
N TYR A 264 2.45 -4.77 -9.18
CA TYR A 264 3.53 -3.83 -8.94
C TYR A 264 3.25 -2.92 -7.73
N TYR A 265 2.04 -2.37 -7.60
CA TYR A 265 1.62 -1.60 -6.43
C TYR A 265 1.43 -2.48 -5.18
N GLY A 266 1.06 -3.75 -5.37
CA GLY A 266 0.75 -4.69 -4.31
C GLY A 266 -0.75 -4.83 -4.03
N ILE A 267 -1.63 -4.39 -4.92
CA ILE A 267 -3.07 -4.58 -4.80
C ILE A 267 -3.44 -5.99 -5.25
N VAL A 268 -4.12 -6.71 -4.36
CA VAL A 268 -4.74 -7.99 -4.67
C VAL A 268 -6.02 -7.71 -5.45
N MET A 269 -6.15 -8.32 -6.62
CA MET A 269 -7.32 -8.12 -7.47
C MET A 269 -8.38 -9.17 -7.17
N GLY A 270 -9.63 -8.81 -7.44
CA GLY A 270 -10.72 -9.77 -7.56
C GLY A 270 -11.70 -9.32 -8.63
N THR A 271 -12.77 -10.08 -8.77
CA THR A 271 -13.91 -9.76 -9.63
C THR A 271 -15.18 -9.79 -8.80
N SER A 272 -16.26 -9.16 -9.27
CA SER A 272 -17.53 -9.26 -8.56
C SER A 272 -17.99 -10.73 -8.49
N HIS A 273 -18.88 -11.02 -7.55
CA HIS A 273 -19.30 -12.39 -7.27
C HIS A 273 -20.03 -13.11 -8.43
N GLN A 274 -20.40 -12.39 -9.50
CA GLN A 274 -21.00 -12.95 -10.73
C GLN A 274 -20.02 -12.99 -11.91
N GLU A 275 -18.75 -12.68 -11.67
CA GLU A 275 -17.66 -12.62 -12.64
C GLU A 275 -16.63 -13.72 -12.35
N PRO A 276 -16.98 -15.01 -12.54
CA PRO A 276 -16.12 -16.11 -12.11
C PRO A 276 -14.79 -16.15 -12.87
N MET A 277 -13.77 -16.68 -12.18
CA MET A 277 -12.50 -17.13 -12.77
C MET A 277 -11.70 -16.01 -13.47
N ALA A 278 -11.62 -14.84 -12.83
CA ALA A 278 -10.84 -13.70 -13.29
C ALA A 278 -11.25 -13.13 -14.66
N ARG A 279 -12.53 -13.26 -15.01
CA ARG A 279 -13.10 -12.76 -16.26
C ARG A 279 -14.16 -11.69 -16.01
N SER A 280 -14.09 -10.58 -16.75
CA SER A 280 -15.08 -9.50 -16.67
C SER A 280 -16.38 -9.86 -17.38
N THR A 281 -17.12 -10.81 -16.80
CA THR A 281 -18.40 -11.32 -17.32
C THR A 281 -19.53 -10.34 -16.97
N PRO A 282 -20.40 -9.92 -17.90
CA PRO A 282 -20.61 -10.49 -19.24
C PRO A 282 -19.83 -9.79 -20.37
N ASN A 283 -19.19 -8.65 -20.10
CA ASN A 283 -18.57 -7.82 -21.15
C ASN A 283 -17.52 -8.59 -21.97
N GLU A 284 -16.61 -9.26 -21.29
CA GLU A 284 -15.55 -10.04 -21.94
C GLU A 284 -16.11 -11.27 -22.67
N TRP A 285 -17.14 -11.93 -22.11
CA TRP A 285 -17.85 -13.03 -22.76
C TRP A 285 -18.51 -12.60 -24.07
N ASN A 286 -19.08 -11.39 -24.11
CA ASN A 286 -19.81 -10.86 -25.26
C ASN A 286 -18.90 -10.35 -26.39
N ARG A 287 -17.57 -10.24 -26.19
CA ARG A 287 -16.62 -9.84 -27.24
C ARG A 287 -16.46 -10.84 -28.38
N SER A 288 -16.93 -12.07 -28.22
CA SER A 288 -16.80 -13.12 -29.24
C SER A 288 -18.00 -14.07 -29.18
N PRO A 289 -18.41 -14.66 -30.31
CA PRO A 289 -19.53 -15.60 -30.34
C PRO A 289 -19.15 -16.91 -29.65
N ARG A 290 -19.42 -17.02 -28.34
CA ARG A 290 -19.11 -18.19 -27.50
C ARG A 290 -20.33 -19.07 -27.21
N GLY A 291 -21.50 -18.73 -27.75
CA GLY A 291 -22.78 -19.39 -27.46
C GLY A 291 -23.45 -18.86 -26.18
N LYS A 292 -24.41 -19.63 -25.67
CA LYS A 292 -25.19 -19.24 -24.47
C LYS A 292 -24.29 -19.30 -23.22
N TRP A 293 -24.43 -18.31 -22.33
CA TRP A 293 -23.90 -18.40 -20.97
C TRP A 293 -24.74 -19.40 -20.16
N ASN A 294 -24.51 -20.70 -20.40
CA ASN A 294 -25.23 -21.80 -19.79
C ASN A 294 -24.31 -23.02 -19.70
N PHE A 295 -23.92 -23.39 -18.48
CA PHE A 295 -22.99 -24.48 -18.28
C PHE A 295 -23.56 -25.85 -18.66
N THR A 296 -24.88 -26.06 -18.59
CA THR A 296 -25.51 -27.34 -18.95
C THR A 296 -25.43 -27.62 -20.46
N SER A 297 -25.67 -26.59 -21.28
CA SER A 297 -25.71 -26.75 -22.75
C SER A 297 -24.45 -26.28 -23.47
N ASN A 298 -23.51 -25.64 -22.78
CA ASN A 298 -22.34 -25.00 -23.38
C ASN A 298 -21.08 -25.11 -22.49
N ALA A 299 -20.93 -26.23 -21.78
CA ALA A 299 -19.89 -26.43 -20.77
C ALA A 299 -18.47 -26.23 -21.32
N GLU A 300 -18.20 -26.69 -22.54
CA GLU A 300 -16.87 -26.63 -23.17
C GLU A 300 -16.39 -25.17 -23.36
N ASN A 301 -17.24 -24.32 -23.96
CA ASN A 301 -16.89 -22.92 -24.19
C ASN A 301 -16.79 -22.12 -22.88
N VAL A 302 -17.66 -22.40 -21.91
CA VAL A 302 -17.59 -21.76 -20.57
C VAL A 302 -16.32 -22.19 -19.83
N THR A 303 -15.98 -23.47 -19.87
CA THR A 303 -14.76 -24.00 -19.22
C THR A 303 -13.51 -23.39 -19.86
N LYS A 304 -13.43 -23.36 -21.20
CA LYS A 304 -12.30 -22.73 -21.90
C LYS A 304 -12.15 -21.26 -21.52
N TYR A 305 -13.25 -20.51 -21.49
CA TYR A 305 -13.27 -19.11 -21.05
C TYR A 305 -12.78 -18.94 -19.60
N TRP A 306 -13.16 -19.82 -18.68
CA TRP A 306 -12.65 -19.76 -17.32
C TRP A 306 -11.17 -20.11 -17.21
N THR A 307 -10.72 -21.15 -17.90
CA THR A 307 -9.31 -21.58 -17.91
C THR A 307 -8.39 -20.45 -18.36
N GLU A 308 -8.70 -19.84 -19.50
CA GLU A 308 -7.95 -18.68 -20.03
C GLU A 308 -7.88 -17.50 -19.04
N GLY A 309 -8.91 -17.32 -18.20
CA GLY A 309 -8.93 -16.27 -17.18
C GLY A 309 -7.94 -16.52 -16.06
N VAL A 310 -7.96 -17.75 -15.52
CA VAL A 310 -7.03 -18.19 -14.47
C VAL A 310 -5.59 -18.19 -14.99
N GLU A 311 -5.36 -18.68 -16.21
CA GLU A 311 -4.04 -18.68 -16.83
C GLU A 311 -3.47 -17.27 -16.98
N ARG A 312 -4.30 -16.30 -17.39
CA ARG A 312 -3.90 -14.89 -17.56
C ARG A 312 -3.41 -14.24 -16.27
N VAL A 313 -3.93 -14.65 -15.11
CA VAL A 313 -3.65 -14.01 -13.82
C VAL A 313 -2.76 -14.84 -12.90
N ALA A 314 -2.27 -15.99 -13.37
CA ALA A 314 -1.54 -16.96 -12.55
C ALA A 314 -0.29 -16.41 -11.84
N SER A 315 0.29 -15.32 -12.35
CA SER A 315 1.47 -14.66 -11.78
C SER A 315 1.17 -13.46 -10.86
N TYR A 316 -0.11 -13.14 -10.64
CA TYR A 316 -0.53 -11.95 -9.88
C TYR A 316 -1.23 -12.32 -8.56
N GLY A 317 -1.21 -11.40 -7.60
CA GLY A 317 -2.05 -11.50 -6.41
C GLY A 317 -3.53 -11.38 -6.77
N MET A 318 -4.28 -12.50 -6.74
CA MET A 318 -5.71 -12.53 -7.04
C MET A 318 -6.50 -13.42 -6.07
N LEU A 319 -7.76 -13.06 -5.81
CA LEU A 319 -8.76 -13.86 -5.11
C LEU A 319 -9.96 -14.17 -6.02
#